data_AF-A0A2P2GVY6-F1
#
_entry.id   AF-A0A2P2GVY6-F1
#
_cell.length_a   1.000
_cell.length_b   1.000
_cell.length_c   1.000
_cell.angle_alpha   90.00
_cell.angle_beta   90.00
_cell.angle_gamma   90.00
#
_symmetry.space_group_name_H-M   'P 1'
#
loop_
_entity.id
_entity.type
_entity.pdbx_description
1 polymer ?
#
loop_
_entity_poly.entity_id
_entity_poly.type
_entity_poly.pdbx_seq_one_letter_code
_entity_poly.pdbx_strand_id
1 'polypeptide(L)'
;MTTTMPTTAPTTVRSFLLGAGERLDGPLRAHGTAGPLLAPVRGRTPAADRAVEHELAGVVDDFLGLDVFDLVAGGWSGHSALQAAARRTRELPGSEEVVALATHRVTSTHRPYIDVYVDGAKLGTLQVELNLVFWVSGFVCVVRDACLTGVNAGSCAVDASLAVQGAVLAERKGGPLDLPGGFALRGPVPLLRDEPDPYGARTVPGVGGRRR
;
A
#
# COMPACT_ATOMS: atom_id res chain seq x y z
N MET A 1 33.25 -1.87 -8.30
CA MET A 1 32.89 -2.39 -6.96
C MET A 1 31.37 -2.43 -6.90
N THR A 2 30.78 -3.63 -6.95
CA THR A 2 29.33 -3.81 -6.92
C THR A 2 28.92 -3.93 -5.45
N THR A 3 28.46 -2.84 -4.85
CA THR A 3 27.91 -2.86 -3.49
C THR A 3 26.59 -3.61 -3.52
N THR A 4 26.60 -4.85 -3.03
CA THR A 4 25.37 -5.60 -2.77
C THR A 4 24.73 -4.97 -1.55
N MET A 5 23.63 -4.23 -1.74
CA MET A 5 22.86 -3.72 -0.62
C MET A 5 22.13 -4.88 0.06
N PRO A 6 22.06 -4.92 1.41
CA PRO A 6 21.26 -5.91 2.11
C PRO A 6 19.78 -5.74 1.72
N THR A 7 19.15 -6.82 1.28
CA THR A 7 17.70 -6.88 1.07
C THR A 7 17.01 -6.88 2.43
N THR A 8 16.62 -5.70 2.91
CA THR A 8 15.80 -5.55 4.11
C THR A 8 14.43 -6.19 3.85
N ALA A 9 13.94 -6.98 4.80
CA ALA A 9 12.59 -7.56 4.72
C ALA A 9 11.55 -6.43 4.63
N PRO A 10 10.49 -6.59 3.81
CA PRO A 10 9.51 -5.53 3.62
C PRO A 10 8.77 -5.22 4.92
N THR A 11 8.72 -3.93 5.28
CA THR A 11 7.90 -3.46 6.40
C THR A 11 6.45 -3.39 5.93
N THR A 12 5.65 -4.37 6.33
CA THR A 12 4.21 -4.41 6.02
C THR A 12 3.40 -3.51 6.96
N VAL A 13 2.24 -3.04 6.50
CA VAL A 13 1.29 -2.29 7.35
C VAL A 13 0.92 -3.12 8.57
N ARG A 14 0.73 -4.43 8.40
CA ARG A 14 0.49 -5.39 9.48
C ARG A 14 1.56 -5.30 10.57
N SER A 15 2.82 -5.52 10.20
CA SER A 15 3.94 -5.54 11.16
C SER A 15 4.10 -4.21 11.87
N PHE A 16 3.81 -3.10 11.20
CA PHE A 16 3.86 -1.78 11.79
C PHE A 16 2.69 -1.57 12.78
N LEU A 17 1.45 -1.80 12.33
CA LEU A 17 0.25 -1.46 13.09
C LEU A 17 0.04 -2.39 14.29
N LEU A 18 0.17 -3.70 14.08
CA LEU A 18 -0.14 -4.73 15.09
C LEU A 18 1.10 -5.24 15.82
N GLY A 19 2.30 -5.07 15.26
CA GLY A 19 3.51 -5.73 15.79
C GLY A 19 3.57 -7.22 15.45
N ALA A 20 4.68 -7.86 15.84
CA ALA A 20 4.91 -9.27 15.52
C ALA A 20 4.02 -10.19 16.40
N GLY A 21 3.14 -10.95 15.76
CA GLY A 21 2.37 -12.03 16.39
C GLY A 21 0.99 -11.66 16.93
N GLU A 22 0.59 -10.38 16.88
CA GLU A 22 -0.78 -9.98 17.22
C GLU A 22 -1.78 -10.41 16.13
N ARG A 23 -3.00 -10.73 16.55
CA ARG A 23 -4.09 -11.21 15.69
C ARG A 23 -5.32 -10.32 15.84
N LEU A 24 -6.02 -10.07 14.73
CA LEU A 24 -7.23 -9.27 14.72
C LEU A 24 -8.45 -9.97 15.30
N ASP A 25 -8.40 -11.30 15.49
CA ASP A 25 -9.51 -12.08 16.06
C ASP A 25 -10.02 -11.43 17.37
N GLY A 26 -9.13 -11.16 18.32
CA GLY A 26 -9.47 -10.61 19.64
C GLY A 26 -10.20 -9.25 19.58
N PRO A 27 -9.60 -8.22 18.93
CA PRO A 27 -10.25 -6.94 18.71
C PRO A 27 -11.60 -7.04 17.99
N LEU A 28 -11.70 -7.87 16.94
CA LEU A 28 -12.96 -8.08 16.22
C LEU A 28 -14.06 -8.65 17.12
N ARG A 29 -13.71 -9.59 18.02
CA ARG A 29 -14.65 -10.13 19.02
C ARG A 29 -15.07 -9.10 20.04
N ALA A 30 -14.10 -8.34 20.56
CA ALA A 30 -14.35 -7.33 21.59
C ALA A 30 -15.33 -6.26 21.09
N HIS A 31 -15.28 -5.94 19.80
CA HIS A 31 -16.20 -5.00 19.16
C HIS A 31 -17.47 -5.67 18.59
N GLY A 32 -17.64 -7.00 18.73
CA GLY A 32 -18.82 -7.73 18.30
C GLY A 32 -19.11 -7.61 16.81
N THR A 33 -18.07 -7.51 15.98
CA THR A 33 -18.16 -7.13 14.56
C THR A 33 -19.01 -8.09 13.72
N ALA A 34 -18.99 -9.39 14.02
CA ALA A 34 -19.83 -10.38 13.33
C ALA A 34 -21.30 -10.33 13.75
N GLY A 35 -21.61 -9.79 14.92
CA GLY A 35 -22.95 -9.87 15.52
C GLY A 35 -24.04 -9.19 14.72
N PRO A 36 -23.88 -7.93 14.29
CA PRO A 36 -24.83 -7.25 13.41
C PRO A 36 -25.02 -7.96 12.06
N LEU A 37 -23.95 -8.53 11.53
CA LEU A 37 -23.95 -9.21 10.23
C LEU A 37 -24.73 -10.54 10.27
N LEU A 38 -24.56 -11.30 11.37
CA LEU A 38 -25.20 -12.60 11.56
C LEU A 38 -26.59 -12.51 12.20
N ALA A 39 -27.08 -11.31 12.52
CA ALA A 39 -28.41 -11.12 13.09
C ALA A 39 -29.56 -11.80 12.30
N PRO A 40 -29.54 -11.85 10.95
CA PRO A 40 -30.57 -12.53 10.16
C PRO A 40 -30.49 -14.08 10.20
N VAL A 41 -29.37 -14.65 10.67
CA VAL A 41 -29.13 -16.09 10.61
C VAL A 41 -29.82 -16.80 11.77
N ARG A 42 -30.76 -17.72 11.44
CA ARG A 42 -31.44 -18.54 12.44
C ARG A 42 -30.50 -19.59 13.02
N GLY A 43 -30.60 -19.85 14.33
CA GLY A 43 -29.75 -20.85 15.00
C GLY A 43 -28.30 -20.39 15.21
N ARG A 44 -28.04 -19.08 15.14
CA ARG A 44 -26.75 -18.47 15.42
C ARG A 44 -26.20 -18.95 16.77
N THR A 45 -24.93 -19.35 16.76
CA THR A 45 -24.19 -19.77 17.96
C THR A 45 -22.96 -18.89 18.16
N PRO A 46 -22.43 -18.78 19.38
CA PRO A 46 -21.13 -18.15 19.62
C PRO A 46 -19.97 -18.80 18.86
N ALA A 47 -20.12 -20.03 18.38
CA ALA A 47 -19.12 -20.67 17.53
C ALA A 47 -19.16 -20.11 16.09
N ALA A 48 -20.36 -19.85 15.56
CA ALA A 48 -20.53 -19.23 14.25
C ALA A 48 -19.97 -17.81 14.21
N ASP A 49 -20.22 -17.00 15.26
CA ASP A 49 -19.66 -15.66 15.38
C ASP A 49 -18.12 -15.69 15.33
N ARG A 50 -17.52 -16.58 16.12
CA ARG A 50 -16.06 -16.74 16.18
C ARG A 50 -15.45 -17.19 14.86
N ALA A 51 -16.15 -18.02 14.09
CA ALA A 51 -15.70 -18.45 12.78
C ALA A 51 -15.72 -17.29 11.77
N VAL A 52 -16.79 -16.48 11.78
CA VAL A 52 -16.86 -15.29 10.91
C VAL A 52 -15.81 -14.25 11.29
N GLU A 53 -15.59 -14.01 12.58
CA GLU A 53 -14.52 -13.11 13.04
C GLU A 53 -13.13 -13.60 12.63
N HIS A 54 -12.92 -14.93 12.59
CA HIS A 54 -11.66 -15.52 12.16
C HIS A 54 -11.41 -15.35 10.66
N GLU A 55 -12.42 -15.63 9.82
CA GLU A 55 -12.35 -15.41 8.38
C GLU A 55 -12.16 -13.92 8.07
N LEU A 56 -12.88 -13.05 8.78
CA LEU A 56 -12.73 -11.61 8.67
C LEU A 56 -11.31 -11.16 9.06
N ALA A 57 -10.76 -11.70 10.14
CA ALA A 57 -9.38 -11.45 10.52
C ALA A 57 -8.43 -11.85 9.39
N GLY A 58 -8.60 -13.03 8.78
CA GLY A 58 -7.79 -13.48 7.64
C GLY A 58 -7.82 -12.52 6.44
N VAL A 59 -9.02 -12.11 6.02
CA VAL A 59 -9.18 -11.19 4.86
C VAL A 59 -8.56 -9.82 5.15
N VAL A 60 -8.77 -9.29 6.36
CA VAL A 60 -8.16 -8.00 6.75
C VAL A 60 -6.65 -8.16 6.91
N ASP A 61 -6.17 -9.28 7.43
CA ASP A 61 -4.75 -9.60 7.60
C ASP A 61 -4.02 -9.61 6.25
N ASP A 62 -4.60 -10.24 5.23
CA ASP A 62 -4.08 -10.26 3.86
C ASP A 62 -4.02 -8.86 3.26
N PHE A 63 -5.06 -8.05 3.47
CA PHE A 63 -5.08 -6.64 3.05
C PHE A 63 -3.98 -5.81 3.74
N LEU A 64 -3.64 -6.10 5.00
CA LEU A 64 -2.56 -5.43 5.72
C LEU A 64 -1.16 -5.91 5.31
N GLY A 65 -1.06 -6.89 4.42
CA GLY A 65 0.19 -7.34 3.80
C GLY A 65 0.82 -6.32 2.84
N LEU A 66 0.16 -5.18 2.60
CA LEU A 66 0.68 -4.07 1.82
C LEU A 66 2.02 -3.56 2.36
N ASP A 67 2.92 -3.22 1.44
CA ASP A 67 4.20 -2.60 1.76
C ASP A 67 3.99 -1.14 2.13
N VAL A 68 4.45 -0.74 3.31
CA VAL A 68 4.29 0.63 3.80
C VAL A 68 5.02 1.61 2.86
N PHE A 69 6.17 1.23 2.31
CA PHE A 69 6.96 2.10 1.44
C PHE A 69 6.30 2.36 0.10
N ASP A 70 5.67 1.34 -0.50
CA ASP A 70 4.92 1.49 -1.74
C ASP A 70 3.73 2.48 -1.55
N LEU A 71 3.10 2.45 -0.38
CA LEU A 71 2.01 3.37 -0.03
C LEU A 71 2.49 4.82 0.11
N VAL A 72 3.64 5.05 0.73
CA VAL A 72 4.24 6.41 0.79
C VAL A 72 4.60 6.91 -0.60
N ALA A 73 5.26 6.06 -1.40
CA ALA A 73 5.70 6.39 -2.74
C ALA A 73 4.53 6.75 -3.67
N GLY A 74 3.41 6.01 -3.57
CA GLY A 74 2.16 6.34 -4.27
C GLY A 74 1.63 7.74 -3.93
N GLY A 75 1.77 8.17 -2.67
CA GLY A 75 1.37 9.51 -2.23
C GLY A 75 2.23 10.64 -2.81
N TRP A 76 3.43 10.36 -3.30
CA TRP A 76 4.30 11.35 -3.94
C TRP A 76 4.05 11.55 -5.42
N SER A 77 3.27 10.68 -6.08
CA SER A 77 2.85 10.89 -7.47
C SER A 77 2.16 12.24 -7.70
N GLY A 78 1.53 12.81 -6.67
CA GLY A 78 0.91 14.14 -6.71
C GLY A 78 1.88 15.32 -6.53
N HIS A 79 3.16 15.09 -6.25
CA HIS A 79 4.10 16.17 -5.92
C HIS A 79 4.64 16.85 -7.18
N SER A 80 4.42 18.15 -7.32
CA SER A 80 4.75 18.92 -8.52
C SER A 80 6.22 18.84 -8.94
N ALA A 81 7.15 18.86 -7.98
CA ALA A 81 8.59 18.72 -8.27
C ALA A 81 8.94 17.36 -8.90
N LEU A 82 8.31 16.27 -8.42
CA LEU A 82 8.50 14.93 -8.98
C LEU A 82 7.82 14.80 -10.33
N GLN A 83 6.63 15.37 -10.51
CA GLN A 83 5.99 15.41 -11.82
C GLN A 83 6.81 16.21 -12.85
N ALA A 84 7.43 17.32 -12.44
CA ALA A 84 8.29 18.10 -13.32
C ALA A 84 9.54 17.31 -13.75
N ALA A 85 10.20 16.62 -12.82
CA ALA A 85 11.31 15.71 -13.13
C ALA A 85 10.85 14.53 -14.01
N ALA A 86 9.66 14.00 -13.77
CA ALA A 86 9.09 12.92 -14.58
C ALA A 86 8.83 13.37 -16.03
N ARG A 87 8.34 14.59 -16.24
CA ARG A 87 8.16 15.16 -17.60
C ARG A 87 9.50 15.29 -18.33
N ARG A 88 10.51 15.86 -17.68
CA ARG A 88 11.85 16.04 -18.27
C ARG A 88 12.54 14.70 -18.57
N THR A 89 12.47 13.74 -17.64
CA THR A 89 13.07 12.41 -17.85
C THR A 89 12.36 11.61 -18.94
N ARG A 90 11.07 11.85 -19.18
CA ARG A 90 10.34 11.29 -20.33
C ARG A 90 10.80 11.88 -21.66
N GLU A 91 11.11 13.18 -21.69
CA GLU A 91 11.57 13.89 -22.89
C GLU A 91 13.00 13.50 -23.29
N LEU A 92 13.80 13.01 -22.34
CA LEU A 92 15.15 12.53 -22.56
C LEU A 92 15.31 11.08 -22.04
N PRO A 93 14.92 10.06 -22.84
CA PRO A 93 14.97 8.66 -22.41
C PRO A 93 16.35 8.24 -21.89
N GLY A 94 16.38 7.52 -20.77
CA GLY A 94 17.60 7.09 -20.10
C GLY A 94 18.26 8.16 -19.21
N SER A 95 17.67 9.36 -19.13
CA SER A 95 18.08 10.36 -18.15
C SER A 95 17.51 10.08 -16.76
N GLU A 96 18.23 10.56 -15.75
CA GLU A 96 17.90 10.41 -14.35
C GLU A 96 17.94 11.78 -13.68
N GLU A 97 16.98 12.06 -12.82
CA GLU A 97 16.94 13.26 -12.01
C GLU A 97 16.80 12.93 -10.53
N VAL A 98 17.57 13.64 -9.72
CA VAL A 98 17.55 13.54 -8.26
C VAL A 98 16.78 14.73 -7.69
N VAL A 99 15.68 14.45 -7.00
CA VAL A 99 14.77 15.47 -6.47
C VAL A 99 14.75 15.41 -4.96
N ALA A 100 15.19 16.50 -4.31
CA ALA A 100 15.04 16.65 -2.87
C ALA A 100 13.60 17.04 -2.52
N LEU A 101 12.98 16.29 -1.61
CA LEU A 101 11.67 16.60 -1.04
C LEU A 101 11.87 17.29 0.31
N ALA A 102 11.29 18.49 0.43
CA ALA A 102 11.17 19.18 1.71
C ALA A 102 10.26 18.40 2.67
N THR A 103 10.33 18.68 3.97
CA THR A 103 9.48 18.04 4.98
C THR A 103 8.00 18.18 4.62
N HIS A 104 7.31 17.05 4.48
CA HIS A 104 5.91 17.02 4.10
C HIS A 104 5.13 15.90 4.77
N ARG A 105 3.82 16.13 4.88
CA ARG A 105 2.84 15.15 5.34
C ARG A 105 2.20 14.50 4.13
N VAL A 106 2.24 13.17 4.08
CA VAL A 106 1.52 12.37 3.08
C VAL A 106 0.44 11.57 3.80
N THR A 107 -0.79 11.64 3.29
CA THR A 107 -1.91 10.88 3.86
C THR A 107 -2.38 9.87 2.82
N SER A 108 -2.58 8.62 3.25
CA SER A 108 -3.21 7.57 2.45
C SER A 108 -4.39 6.98 3.23
N THR A 109 -5.57 6.98 2.60
CA THR A 109 -6.78 6.39 3.17
C THR A 109 -7.30 5.32 2.22
N HIS A 110 -7.51 4.12 2.74
CA HIS A 110 -8.04 2.98 2.01
C HIS A 110 -9.34 2.52 2.64
N ARG A 111 -10.37 2.31 1.81
CA ARG A 111 -11.71 1.89 2.24
C ARG A 111 -12.18 0.64 1.49
N PRO A 112 -11.52 -0.52 1.65
CA PRO A 112 -12.04 -1.76 1.10
C PRO A 112 -13.33 -2.18 1.83
N TYR A 113 -14.11 -3.02 1.16
CA TYR A 113 -15.29 -3.62 1.74
C TYR A 113 -15.26 -5.14 1.56
N ILE A 114 -15.88 -5.85 2.50
CA ILE A 114 -15.95 -7.32 2.49
C ILE A 114 -17.42 -7.71 2.46
N ASP A 115 -17.84 -8.38 1.40
CA ASP A 115 -19.18 -8.95 1.32
C ASP A 115 -19.18 -10.33 1.98
N VAL A 116 -20.11 -10.55 2.91
CA VAL A 116 -20.25 -11.84 3.60
C VAL A 116 -21.46 -12.57 3.10
N TYR A 117 -21.26 -13.85 2.79
CA TYR A 117 -22.27 -14.75 2.26
C TYR A 117 -22.43 -15.97 3.17
N VAL A 118 -23.67 -16.43 3.35
CA VAL A 118 -23.99 -17.72 3.98
C VAL A 118 -24.97 -18.44 3.06
N ASP A 119 -24.68 -19.70 2.74
CA ASP A 119 -25.45 -20.51 1.80
C ASP A 119 -25.74 -19.81 0.46
N GLY A 120 -24.76 -19.02 -0.02
CA GLY A 120 -24.86 -18.24 -1.26
C GLY A 120 -25.68 -16.96 -1.16
N ALA A 121 -26.31 -16.67 -0.03
CA ALA A 121 -27.04 -15.43 0.22
C ALA A 121 -26.13 -14.38 0.87
N LYS A 122 -26.09 -13.16 0.32
CA LYS A 122 -25.37 -12.04 0.91
C LYS A 122 -26.05 -11.62 2.21
N LEU A 123 -25.32 -11.74 3.32
CA LEU A 123 -25.77 -11.30 4.64
C LEU A 123 -25.52 -9.81 4.88
N GLY A 124 -24.43 -9.29 4.35
CA GLY A 124 -24.08 -7.88 4.51
C GLY A 124 -22.71 -7.53 3.94
N THR A 125 -22.35 -6.26 4.11
CA THR A 125 -21.06 -5.71 3.69
C THR A 125 -20.38 -5.09 4.90
N LEU A 126 -19.14 -5.51 5.14
CA LEU A 126 -18.26 -4.96 6.16
C LEU A 126 -17.39 -3.86 5.56
N GLN A 127 -17.47 -2.67 6.14
CA GLN A 127 -16.59 -1.56 5.76
C GLN A 127 -15.30 -1.64 6.57
N VAL A 128 -14.16 -1.58 5.89
CA VAL A 128 -12.84 -1.50 6.51
C VAL A 128 -12.26 -0.13 6.16
N GLU A 129 -11.66 0.54 7.14
CA GLU A 129 -10.96 1.80 6.91
C GLU A 129 -9.53 1.68 7.45
N LEU A 130 -8.55 1.87 6.57
CA LEU A 130 -7.14 1.99 6.91
C LEU A 130 -6.69 3.41 6.62
N ASN A 131 -6.22 4.12 7.64
CA ASN A 131 -5.63 5.44 7.51
C ASN A 131 -4.14 5.39 7.85
N LEU A 132 -3.33 5.99 6.99
CA LEU A 132 -1.89 6.11 7.15
C LEU A 132 -1.50 7.58 6.97
N VAL A 133 -0.74 8.11 7.92
CA VAL A 133 -0.16 9.46 7.84
C VAL A 133 1.35 9.34 7.97
N PHE A 134 2.05 9.74 6.93
CA PHE A 134 3.50 9.74 6.86
C PHE A 134 4.03 11.15 7.08
N TRP A 135 4.94 11.28 8.03
CA TRP A 135 5.69 12.48 8.32
C TRP A 135 7.10 12.28 7.77
N VAL A 136 7.37 12.88 6.62
CA VAL A 136 8.60 12.66 5.85
C VAL A 136 9.50 13.88 5.98
N SER A 137 10.80 13.69 6.19
CA SER A 137 11.79 14.77 6.25
C SER A 137 13.11 14.39 5.61
N GLY A 138 13.62 15.26 4.73
CA GLY A 138 14.96 15.13 4.15
C GLY A 138 15.10 14.03 3.10
N PHE A 139 14.02 13.71 2.39
CA PHE A 139 14.02 12.65 1.38
C PHE A 139 14.64 13.09 0.06
N VAL A 140 15.41 12.20 -0.56
CA VAL A 140 15.98 12.39 -1.88
C VAL A 140 15.46 11.31 -2.81
N CYS A 141 14.65 11.68 -3.80
CA CYS A 141 14.00 10.76 -4.73
C CYS A 141 14.77 10.67 -6.05
N VAL A 142 14.79 9.48 -6.65
CA VAL A 142 15.37 9.23 -7.98
C VAL A 142 14.26 9.00 -8.98
N VAL A 143 14.19 9.88 -9.98
CA VAL A 143 13.21 9.81 -11.07
C VAL A 143 13.92 9.44 -12.37
N ARG A 144 13.38 8.44 -13.06
CA ARG A 144 13.91 7.92 -14.32
C ARG A 144 12.75 7.49 -15.21
N ASP A 145 12.80 7.86 -16.49
CA ASP A 145 11.80 7.48 -17.49
C ASP A 145 10.35 7.67 -17.00
N ALA A 146 10.06 8.87 -16.47
CA ALA A 146 8.77 9.26 -15.85
C ALA A 146 8.35 8.50 -14.58
N CYS A 147 9.20 7.63 -14.04
CA CYS A 147 8.91 6.80 -12.88
C CYS A 147 9.79 7.18 -11.70
N LEU A 148 9.22 7.12 -10.50
CA LEU A 148 10.02 7.08 -9.28
C LEU A 148 10.62 5.67 -9.16
N THR A 149 11.94 5.60 -9.01
CA THR A 149 12.69 4.33 -9.02
C THR A 149 13.43 4.05 -7.71
N GLY A 150 13.66 5.09 -6.90
CA GLY A 150 14.34 4.94 -5.62
C GLY A 150 14.16 6.15 -4.71
N VAL A 151 14.43 5.91 -3.44
CA VAL A 151 14.30 6.90 -2.36
C VAL A 151 15.48 6.74 -1.42
N ASN A 152 16.28 7.79 -1.29
CA ASN A 152 17.49 7.83 -0.48
C ASN A 152 17.36 8.86 0.65
N ALA A 153 17.83 8.47 1.83
CA ALA A 153 18.03 9.28 3.04
C ALA A 153 16.78 10.00 3.58
N GLY A 154 16.75 10.25 4.90
CA GLY A 154 15.68 11.00 5.58
C GLY A 154 15.06 10.25 6.74
N SER A 155 14.12 10.88 7.44
CA SER A 155 13.34 10.27 8.51
C SER A 155 11.86 10.17 8.11
N CYS A 156 11.23 9.05 8.47
CA CYS A 156 9.80 8.87 8.30
C CYS A 156 9.20 8.38 9.62
N ALA A 157 8.20 9.11 10.11
CA ALA A 157 7.33 8.63 11.17
C ALA A 157 5.95 8.34 10.58
N VAL A 158 5.28 7.31 11.10
CA VAL A 158 3.98 6.88 10.60
C VAL A 158 2.97 6.88 11.73
N ASP A 159 1.81 7.46 11.46
CA ASP A 159 0.58 7.19 12.21
C ASP A 159 -0.28 6.24 11.37
N ALA A 160 -0.79 5.19 11.98
CA ALA A 160 -1.63 4.19 11.33
C ALA A 160 -2.85 3.89 12.20
N SER A 161 -4.03 3.80 11.58
CA SER A 161 -5.24 3.31 12.24
C SER A 161 -6.03 2.38 11.32
N LEU A 162 -6.60 1.34 11.93
CA LEU A 162 -7.49 0.39 11.28
C LEU A 162 -8.82 0.38 12.01
N ALA A 163 -9.90 0.57 11.26
CA ALA A 163 -11.25 0.45 11.74
C ALA A 163 -12.05 -0.54 10.90
N VAL A 164 -12.99 -1.23 11.54
CA VAL A 164 -13.99 -2.07 10.88
C VAL A 164 -15.37 -1.64 11.37
N GLN A 165 -16.28 -1.34 10.45
CA GLN A 165 -17.61 -0.81 10.76
C GLN A 165 -17.57 0.43 11.68
N GLY A 166 -16.54 1.27 11.52
CA GLY A 166 -16.31 2.45 12.35
C GLY A 166 -15.72 2.17 13.74
N ALA A 167 -15.55 0.90 14.15
CA ALA A 167 -14.86 0.53 15.37
C ALA A 167 -13.34 0.44 15.12
N VAL A 168 -12.55 1.24 15.84
CA VAL A 168 -11.08 1.22 15.75
C VAL A 168 -10.55 -0.07 16.39
N LEU A 169 -9.95 -0.93 15.59
CA LEU A 169 -9.40 -2.22 16.03
C LEU A 169 -7.94 -2.09 16.46
N ALA A 170 -7.19 -1.20 15.82
CA ALA A 170 -5.79 -0.96 16.12
C ALA A 170 -5.39 0.47 15.72
N GLU A 171 -4.50 1.06 16.51
CA GLU A 171 -3.95 2.39 16.25
C GLU A 171 -2.49 2.44 16.74
N ARG A 172 -1.61 3.03 15.94
CA ARG A 172 -0.22 3.32 16.31
C ARG A 172 0.15 4.72 15.84
N LYS A 173 0.83 5.49 16.70
CA LYS A 173 1.26 6.87 16.40
C LYS A 173 2.76 7.04 16.51
N GLY A 174 3.33 7.88 15.65
CA GLY A 174 4.72 8.31 15.68
C GLY A 174 5.73 7.18 15.58
N GLY A 175 5.35 6.04 14.99
CA GLY A 175 6.26 4.90 14.88
C GLY A 175 7.35 5.23 13.84
N PRO A 176 8.64 5.12 14.18
CA PRO A 176 9.71 5.32 13.22
C PRO A 176 9.65 4.23 12.16
N LEU A 177 9.75 4.61 10.90
CA LEU A 177 9.97 3.69 9.80
C LEU A 177 11.47 3.70 9.52
N ASP A 178 12.14 2.61 9.89
CA ASP A 178 13.58 2.51 9.70
C ASP A 178 13.87 2.38 8.20
N LEU A 179 14.49 3.43 7.66
CA LEU A 179 14.81 3.53 6.25
C LEU A 179 16.25 3.05 6.10
N PRO A 180 16.52 1.88 5.52
CA PRO A 180 17.88 1.62 5.04
C PRO A 180 18.20 2.77 4.09
N GLY A 181 19.38 3.38 4.20
CA GLY A 181 19.74 4.70 3.62
C GLY A 181 19.73 4.77 2.08
N GLY A 182 18.59 4.46 1.49
CA GLY A 182 18.37 3.98 0.13
C GLY A 182 17.53 2.71 0.14
N PHE A 183 16.28 2.77 -0.33
CA PHE A 183 15.49 1.59 -0.67
C PHE A 183 15.01 1.66 -2.12
N ALA A 184 15.09 0.52 -2.80
CA ALA A 184 14.49 0.34 -4.12
C ALA A 184 12.98 0.10 -3.92
N LEU A 185 12.17 0.78 -4.73
CA LEU A 185 10.75 0.43 -4.82
C LEU A 185 10.61 -0.96 -5.41
N ARG A 186 9.56 -1.70 -5.04
CA ARG A 186 9.32 -3.06 -5.59
C ARG A 186 9.15 -3.04 -7.11
N GLY A 187 8.73 -1.90 -7.64
CA GLY A 187 8.74 -1.59 -9.07
C GLY A 187 8.69 -0.07 -9.29
N PRO A 188 8.88 0.39 -10.53
CA PRO A 188 8.77 1.81 -10.86
C PRO A 188 7.36 2.33 -10.56
N VAL A 189 7.24 3.45 -9.83
CA VAL A 189 5.95 4.10 -9.55
C VAL A 189 5.74 5.23 -10.57
N PRO A 190 4.72 5.15 -11.45
CA PRO A 190 4.45 6.20 -12.42
C PRO A 190 4.08 7.52 -11.72
N LEU A 191 4.78 8.59 -12.07
CA LEU A 191 4.55 9.92 -11.48
C LEU A 191 3.57 10.77 -12.29
N LEU A 192 3.35 10.42 -13.55
CA LEU A 192 2.42 11.11 -14.45
C LEU A 192 1.16 10.25 -14.59
N ARG A 193 0.04 10.69 -14.00
CA ARG A 193 -1.28 10.12 -14.29
C ARG A 193 -1.75 10.67 -15.64
N ASP A 194 -2.17 9.79 -16.54
CA ASP A 194 -2.87 10.08 -17.79
C ASP A 194 -2.14 10.93 -18.85
N GLU A 195 -0.89 10.59 -19.18
CA GLU A 195 -0.29 11.09 -20.43
C GLU A 195 0.11 9.91 -21.31
N PRO A 196 -0.53 9.73 -22.48
CA PRO A 196 -0.22 8.62 -23.37
C PRO A 196 1.25 8.69 -23.75
N ASP A 197 1.95 7.56 -23.63
CA ASP A 197 3.32 7.40 -24.10
C ASP A 197 3.39 7.77 -25.58
N PRO A 198 4.03 8.89 -25.97
CA PRO A 198 4.16 9.25 -27.39
C PRO A 198 5.06 8.27 -28.16
N TYR A 199 5.71 7.34 -27.47
CA TYR A 199 6.58 6.31 -28.04
C TYR A 199 6.06 4.87 -27.89
N GLY A 200 4.86 4.66 -27.34
CA GLY A 200 4.30 3.33 -27.02
C GLY A 200 3.90 2.49 -28.24
N ALA A 201 4.11 2.99 -29.45
CA ALA A 201 3.84 2.29 -30.70
C ALA A 201 5.09 2.23 -31.60
N ARG A 202 6.18 1.62 -31.12
CA ARG A 202 7.11 0.93 -32.03
C ARG A 202 6.83 -0.56 -31.99
N THR A 203 5.81 -0.98 -32.75
CA THR A 203 5.76 -2.34 -33.26
C THR A 203 7.06 -2.59 -34.02
N VAL A 204 7.89 -3.50 -33.52
CA VAL A 204 9.01 -4.06 -34.28
C VAL A 204 8.39 -4.79 -35.47
N PRO A 205 8.66 -4.42 -36.73
CA PRO A 205 8.19 -5.20 -37.87
C PRO A 205 8.82 -6.58 -37.77
N GLY A 206 7.99 -7.60 -37.56
CA GLY A 206 8.40 -8.99 -37.57
C GLY A 206 9.14 -9.31 -38.87
N VAL A 207 10.39 -9.71 -38.70
CA VAL A 207 11.27 -10.26 -39.73
C VAL A 207 10.55 -11.43 -40.42
N GLY A 208 10.40 -11.31 -41.74
CA GLY A 208 9.83 -12.36 -42.59
C GLY A 208 10.66 -13.65 -42.53
N GLY A 209 10.01 -14.76 -42.17
CA GLY A 209 10.54 -16.12 -42.28
C GLY A 209 9.71 -16.91 -43.29
N ARG A 210 10.36 -17.33 -44.38
CA ARG A 210 9.77 -17.94 -45.58
C ARG A 210 9.08 -19.28 -45.33
N ARG A 211 8.01 -19.49 -46.12
CA ARG A 211 7.39 -20.77 -46.46
C ARG A 211 8.44 -21.80 -46.93
N ARG A 212 8.30 -23.03 -46.47
CA ARG A 212 8.35 -24.24 -47.31
C ARG A 212 7.33 -25.22 -46.78
#